data_AF-A0A7K0I5L8-F1
#
_entry.id   AF-A0A7K0I5L8-F1
#
_cell.length_a   1.000
_cell.length_b   1.000
_cell.length_c   1.000
_cell.angle_alpha   90.00
_cell.angle_beta   90.00
_cell.angle_gamma   90.00
#
_symmetry.space_group_name_H-M   'P 1'
#
loop_
_entity.id
_entity.type
_entity.pdbx_description
1 polymer ?
#
loop_
_entity_poly.entity_id
_entity_poly.type
_entity_poly.pdbx_seq_one_letter_code
_entity_poly.pdbx_strand_id
1 'polypeptide(L)'
;MKHIISLLTLFLCCTSLHAQDRVVEQPAFEVRNTNTLEFQKIILNDTATIMYVDAYYRPQYWIKIVDETTLEANGKSYRIKAGDGIKLNEEFWMPESGTASFRLIFPPLPKDTKTIDFIEGNDKGAFKIWGIRLDGKTPTVDFPNVKKPEKAPVLEKPELKSGIATLNGKFIGYKPGMDEELPIWVFNILTAGADQNTINVKPDGSFKLEIPLLHISSVVLSGNSVVHTRFYIKPGETTSVEINMPEICRAQSKIQSSKPSLGNKFYFTGALADINNDLANNPVEEPSFSVRSQEEYDQMMKDISTMTVDQY
;
A
#
# COMPACT_ATOMS: atom_id res chain seq x y z
N MET A 1 -5.43 48.26 -52.70
CA MET A 1 -6.41 47.31 -52.12
C MET A 1 -5.97 45.85 -52.12
N LYS A 2 -5.27 45.33 -53.15
CA LYS A 2 -4.82 43.91 -53.16
C LYS A 2 -3.68 43.57 -52.18
N HIS A 3 -2.84 44.53 -51.81
CA HIS A 3 -1.74 44.30 -50.84
C HIS A 3 -2.15 44.40 -49.36
N ILE A 4 -3.29 45.05 -49.06
CA ILE A 4 -3.80 45.16 -47.68
C ILE A 4 -4.56 43.89 -47.27
N ILE A 5 -5.20 43.22 -48.23
CA ILE A 5 -5.91 41.96 -48.00
C ILE A 5 -4.92 40.80 -47.78
N SER A 6 -3.74 40.84 -48.42
CA SER A 6 -2.69 39.82 -48.22
C SER A 6 -1.99 39.89 -46.86
N LEU A 7 -2.07 41.04 -46.16
CA LEU A 7 -1.47 41.20 -44.83
C LEU A 7 -2.46 40.81 -43.71
N LEU A 8 -3.77 40.86 -43.98
CA LEU A 8 -4.80 40.43 -43.03
C LEU A 8 -4.99 38.89 -42.99
N THR A 9 -4.70 38.17 -44.08
CA THR A 9 -4.75 36.69 -44.08
C THR A 9 -3.51 36.03 -43.46
N LEU A 10 -2.39 36.76 -43.33
CA LEU A 10 -1.18 36.23 -42.66
C LEU A 10 -1.25 36.37 -41.13
N PHE A 11 -2.11 37.25 -40.61
CA PHE A 11 -2.25 37.47 -39.16
C PHE A 11 -3.22 36.48 -38.48
N LEU A 12 -3.99 35.70 -39.26
CA LEU A 12 -4.97 34.74 -38.74
C LEU A 12 -4.45 33.30 -38.62
N CYS A 13 -3.17 33.06 -38.95
CA CYS A 13 -2.55 31.73 -38.88
C CYS A 13 -1.65 31.53 -37.64
N CYS A 14 -1.68 32.46 -36.70
CA CYS A 14 -1.03 32.34 -35.39
C CYS A 14 -2.05 32.08 -34.28
N THR A 15 -3.02 31.18 -34.49
CA THR A 15 -3.57 30.48 -33.34
C THR A 15 -2.48 29.52 -32.91
N SER A 16 -1.77 29.84 -31.83
CA SER A 16 -1.02 28.84 -31.10
C SER A 16 -1.95 27.67 -30.90
N LEU A 17 -1.64 26.52 -31.52
CA LEU A 17 -2.09 25.24 -31.01
C LEU A 17 -1.50 25.17 -29.61
N HIS A 18 -2.18 25.74 -28.62
CA HIS A 18 -1.90 25.39 -27.24
C HIS A 18 -2.23 23.92 -27.15
N ALA A 19 -1.19 23.09 -27.08
CA ALA A 19 -1.35 21.68 -26.80
C ALA A 19 -2.20 21.59 -25.53
N GLN A 20 -3.40 21.02 -25.67
CA GLN A 20 -4.35 20.92 -24.58
C GLN A 20 -3.69 20.13 -23.45
N ASP A 21 -3.68 20.69 -22.25
CA ASP A 21 -3.20 20.02 -21.05
C ASP A 21 -3.93 18.67 -20.91
N ARG A 22 -3.16 17.58 -20.88
CA ARG A 22 -3.71 16.25 -20.59
C ARG A 22 -3.81 16.14 -19.08
N VAL A 23 -5.04 16.02 -18.59
CA VAL A 23 -5.32 15.83 -17.17
C VAL A 23 -5.68 14.38 -16.91
N VAL A 24 -5.03 13.77 -15.93
CA VAL A 24 -5.33 12.43 -15.43
C VAL A 24 -5.86 12.59 -14.02
N GLU A 25 -7.17 12.43 -13.85
CA GLU A 25 -7.83 12.49 -12.55
C GLU A 25 -7.68 11.16 -11.81
N GLN A 26 -7.36 11.22 -10.52
CA GLN A 26 -7.28 10.08 -9.60
C GLN A 26 -6.53 8.87 -10.20
N PRO A 27 -5.28 9.04 -10.70
CA PRO A 27 -4.58 7.99 -11.40
C PRO A 27 -4.44 6.73 -10.53
N ALA A 28 -4.84 5.59 -11.08
CA ALA A 28 -4.61 4.29 -10.47
C ALA A 28 -3.10 3.97 -10.45
N PHE A 29 -2.67 3.06 -9.58
CA PHE A 29 -1.28 2.62 -9.47
C PHE A 29 -1.21 1.12 -9.22
N GLU A 30 -0.09 0.48 -9.53
CA GLU A 30 0.10 -0.97 -9.32
C GLU A 30 0.33 -1.29 -7.86
N VAL A 31 1.34 -0.70 -7.23
CA VAL A 31 1.75 -0.96 -5.85
C VAL A 31 2.43 0.26 -5.23
N ARG A 32 2.47 0.33 -3.90
CA ARG A 32 3.17 1.38 -3.15
C ARG A 32 3.80 0.82 -1.87
N ASN A 33 4.86 1.47 -1.38
CA ASN A 33 5.48 1.15 -0.08
C ASN A 33 5.09 2.15 1.03
N THR A 34 4.16 3.07 0.74
CA THR A 34 3.75 4.15 1.62
C THR A 34 2.25 4.40 1.50
N ASN A 35 1.62 4.75 2.61
CA ASN A 35 0.24 5.29 2.64
C ASN A 35 0.22 6.81 2.81
N THR A 36 1.39 7.45 2.82
CA THR A 36 1.55 8.88 3.12
C THR A 36 1.11 9.76 1.96
N LEU A 37 1.33 9.35 0.71
CA LEU A 37 1.08 10.20 -0.47
C LEU A 37 -0.06 9.61 -1.32
N GLU A 38 -1.00 10.47 -1.71
CA GLU A 38 -1.99 10.18 -2.74
C GLU A 38 -1.98 11.27 -3.82
N PHE A 39 -2.29 10.88 -5.06
CA PHE A 39 -2.29 11.79 -6.20
C PHE A 39 -3.72 12.07 -6.64
N GLN A 40 -4.17 13.31 -6.44
CA GLN A 40 -5.51 13.74 -6.83
C GLN A 40 -5.64 13.86 -8.34
N LYS A 41 -4.62 14.45 -8.99
CA LYS A 41 -4.53 14.53 -10.44
C LYS A 41 -3.09 14.76 -10.91
N ILE A 42 -2.86 14.44 -12.16
CA ILE A 42 -1.59 14.74 -12.87
C ILE A 42 -1.91 15.55 -14.11
N ILE A 43 -1.28 16.71 -14.24
CA ILE A 43 -1.35 17.56 -15.44
C ILE A 43 -0.09 17.34 -16.26
N LEU A 44 -0.24 16.96 -17.52
CA LEU A 44 0.85 16.81 -18.47
C LEU A 44 0.73 17.84 -19.58
N ASN A 45 1.77 18.64 -19.76
CA ASN A 45 1.88 19.59 -20.87
C ASN A 45 3.30 19.66 -21.43
N ASP A 46 3.50 20.48 -22.45
CA ASP A 46 4.79 20.56 -23.18
C ASP A 46 5.93 21.18 -22.34
N THR A 47 5.64 21.74 -21.16
CA THR A 47 6.62 22.43 -20.30
C THR A 47 6.88 21.74 -18.96
N ALA A 48 5.91 20.99 -18.44
CA ALA A 48 6.01 20.32 -17.15
C ALA A 48 5.05 19.13 -17.01
N THR A 49 5.37 18.28 -16.05
CA THR A 49 4.42 17.33 -15.43
C THR A 49 4.17 17.80 -14.02
N ILE A 50 2.91 18.03 -13.65
CA ILE A 50 2.52 18.58 -12.35
C ILE A 50 1.65 17.56 -11.63
N MET A 51 2.12 17.08 -10.48
CA MET A 51 1.38 16.16 -9.62
C MET A 51 0.74 16.93 -8.49
N TYR A 52 -0.58 16.80 -8.32
CA TYR A 52 -1.32 17.31 -7.18
C TYR A 52 -1.37 16.23 -6.11
N VAL A 53 -0.76 16.52 -4.97
CA VAL A 53 -0.52 15.56 -3.89
C VAL A 53 -1.35 15.93 -2.68
N ASP A 54 -2.05 14.94 -2.13
CA ASP A 54 -2.53 14.98 -0.75
C ASP A 54 -1.65 14.06 0.09
N ALA A 55 -1.08 14.62 1.14
CA ALA A 55 -0.28 13.90 2.11
C ALA A 55 -1.08 13.65 3.39
N TYR A 56 -0.99 12.42 3.88
CA TYR A 56 -1.62 11.95 5.12
C TYR A 56 -0.57 11.36 6.04
N TYR A 57 -0.36 11.98 7.19
CA TYR A 57 0.59 11.46 8.16
C TYR A 57 0.20 11.87 9.58
N ARG A 58 0.92 11.36 10.57
CA ARG A 58 0.60 11.63 11.97
C ARG A 58 0.62 13.14 12.25
N PRO A 59 -0.39 13.71 12.92
CA PRO A 59 -0.40 15.12 13.31
C PRO A 59 0.89 15.49 14.05
N GLN A 60 1.45 16.67 13.77
CA GLN A 60 2.68 17.17 14.38
C GLN A 60 3.95 16.34 14.12
N TYR A 61 3.89 15.32 13.26
CA TYR A 61 5.10 14.70 12.69
C TYR A 61 5.42 15.36 11.35
N TRP A 62 6.63 15.13 10.82
CA TRP A 62 7.03 15.67 9.53
C TRP A 62 7.06 14.63 8.42
N ILE A 63 6.90 15.13 7.20
CA ILE A 63 7.26 14.43 5.96
C ILE A 63 8.35 15.24 5.25
N LYS A 64 9.07 14.62 4.32
CA LYS A 64 10.07 15.28 3.49
C LYS A 64 9.98 14.71 2.07
N ILE A 65 10.19 15.57 1.09
CA ILE A 65 10.41 15.18 -0.30
C ILE A 65 11.81 15.65 -0.65
N VAL A 66 12.73 14.71 -0.91
CA VAL A 66 14.09 15.06 -1.30
C VAL A 66 14.16 15.51 -2.76
N ASP A 67 15.16 16.32 -3.10
CA ASP A 67 15.32 16.79 -4.48
C ASP A 67 15.84 15.70 -5.44
N GLU A 68 16.27 14.55 -4.93
CA GLU A 68 16.51 13.31 -5.69
C GLU A 68 15.24 12.66 -6.25
N THR A 69 14.05 13.12 -5.84
CA THR A 69 12.77 12.55 -6.29
C THR A 69 12.68 12.52 -7.81
N THR A 70 12.31 11.38 -8.39
CA THR A 70 12.15 11.19 -9.83
C THR A 70 10.79 10.62 -10.21
N LEU A 71 10.41 10.92 -11.46
CA LEU A 71 9.49 10.09 -12.21
C LEU A 71 10.31 9.17 -13.12
N GLU A 72 10.07 7.87 -13.06
CA GLU A 72 10.65 6.90 -13.98
C GLU A 72 9.63 6.53 -15.05
N ALA A 73 9.98 6.73 -16.32
CA ALA A 73 9.08 6.46 -17.45
C ALA A 73 9.86 5.97 -18.67
N ASN A 74 9.45 4.84 -19.25
CA ASN A 74 10.06 4.26 -20.46
C ASN A 74 11.60 4.11 -20.37
N GLY A 75 12.12 3.72 -19.20
CA GLY A 75 13.55 3.55 -18.96
C GLY A 75 14.35 4.85 -18.80
N LYS A 76 13.66 5.99 -18.64
CA LYS A 76 14.28 7.30 -18.39
C LYS A 76 13.79 7.89 -17.07
N SER A 77 14.72 8.53 -16.37
CA SER A 77 14.49 9.24 -15.12
C SER A 77 14.28 10.74 -15.36
N TYR A 78 13.30 11.32 -14.66
CA TYR A 78 12.93 12.73 -14.71
C TYR A 78 12.93 13.29 -13.29
N ARG A 79 14.06 13.89 -12.88
CA ARG A 79 14.23 14.48 -11.54
C ARG A 79 13.30 15.66 -11.33
N ILE A 80 12.78 15.80 -10.11
CA ILE A 80 11.92 16.90 -9.67
C ILE A 80 12.61 18.26 -9.88
N LYS A 81 11.84 19.26 -10.27
CA LYS A 81 12.30 20.65 -10.44
C LYS A 81 11.98 21.50 -9.22
N ALA A 82 10.79 21.34 -8.67
CA ALA A 82 10.30 22.14 -7.55
C ALA A 82 9.12 21.47 -6.84
N GLY A 83 8.95 21.81 -5.56
CA GLY A 83 7.68 21.71 -4.87
C GLY A 83 7.00 23.07 -4.81
N ASP A 84 5.66 23.08 -4.82
CA ASP A 84 4.87 24.26 -4.50
C ASP A 84 3.88 23.91 -3.39
N GLY A 85 3.91 24.68 -2.30
CA GLY A 85 3.30 24.30 -1.02
C GLY A 85 4.16 23.34 -0.18
N ILE A 86 5.31 22.88 -0.69
CA ILE A 86 6.34 22.14 0.05
C ILE A 86 7.73 22.54 -0.43
N LYS A 87 8.68 22.69 0.49
CA LYS A 87 10.08 22.98 0.15
C LYS A 87 10.88 21.68 0.13
N LEU A 88 11.60 21.44 -0.96
CA LEU A 88 12.41 20.22 -1.13
C LEU A 88 13.55 20.18 -0.13
N ASN A 89 13.95 18.97 0.29
CA ASN A 89 15.00 18.71 1.27
C ASN A 89 14.77 19.32 2.67
N GLU A 90 13.56 19.80 2.98
CA GLU A 90 13.20 20.34 4.29
C GLU A 90 12.05 19.55 4.92
N GLU A 91 12.04 19.51 6.26
CA GLU A 91 10.95 18.90 7.02
C GLU A 91 9.68 19.74 6.86
N PHE A 92 8.63 19.11 6.36
CA PHE A 92 7.29 19.66 6.31
C PHE A 92 6.48 19.08 7.48
N TRP A 93 6.26 19.89 8.50
CA TRP A 93 5.51 19.49 9.69
C TRP A 93 4.01 19.47 9.41
N MET A 94 3.37 18.34 9.69
CA MET A 94 1.96 18.13 9.40
C MET A 94 1.07 18.92 10.36
N PRO A 95 -0.03 19.52 9.85
CA PRO A 95 -1.00 20.21 10.69
C PRO A 95 -1.73 19.26 11.64
N GLU A 96 -2.52 19.80 12.57
CA GLU A 96 -3.32 19.01 13.52
C GLU A 96 -4.27 18.00 12.85
N SER A 97 -4.74 18.30 11.64
CA SER A 97 -5.57 17.40 10.84
C SER A 97 -4.81 16.17 10.31
N GLY A 98 -3.47 16.16 10.38
CA GLY A 98 -2.63 15.15 9.76
C GLY A 98 -2.69 15.15 8.22
N THR A 99 -3.25 16.18 7.60
CA THR A 99 -3.47 16.26 6.15
C THR A 99 -2.94 17.57 5.57
N ALA A 100 -2.17 17.50 4.49
CA ALA A 100 -1.69 18.67 3.76
C ALA A 100 -1.72 18.42 2.24
N SER A 101 -1.86 19.49 1.45
CA SER A 101 -1.87 19.41 -0.01
C SER A 101 -0.80 20.29 -0.62
N PHE A 102 -0.10 19.78 -1.63
CA PHE A 102 0.96 20.50 -2.33
C PHE A 102 1.10 19.98 -3.77
N ARG A 103 1.99 20.60 -4.55
CA ARG A 103 2.28 20.20 -5.92
C ARG A 103 3.75 19.83 -6.07
N LEU A 104 4.01 18.77 -6.83
CA LEU A 104 5.36 18.39 -7.26
C LEU A 104 5.49 18.62 -8.76
N ILE A 105 6.54 19.33 -9.16
CA ILE A 105 6.73 19.81 -10.53
C ILE A 105 7.94 19.12 -11.12
N PHE A 106 7.73 18.40 -12.22
CA PHE A 106 8.73 17.64 -12.96
C PHE A 106 8.91 18.18 -14.39
N PRO A 107 9.98 17.78 -15.09
CA PRO A 107 10.08 17.98 -16.53
C PRO A 107 8.88 17.39 -17.30
N PRO A 108 8.61 17.87 -18.53
CA PRO A 108 7.57 17.29 -19.36
C PRO A 108 7.92 15.84 -19.71
N LEU A 109 6.92 14.96 -19.65
CA LEU A 109 7.04 13.57 -20.08
C LEU A 109 6.71 13.44 -21.58
N PRO A 110 7.21 12.40 -22.27
CA PRO A 110 6.77 12.07 -23.63
C PRO A 110 5.25 11.92 -23.71
N LYS A 111 4.62 12.43 -24.79
CA LYS A 111 3.14 12.50 -24.92
C LYS A 111 2.46 11.12 -24.85
N ASP A 112 3.15 10.08 -25.30
CA ASP A 112 2.69 8.69 -25.34
C ASP A 112 2.97 7.92 -24.05
N THR A 113 3.50 8.57 -23.00
CA THR A 113 3.70 7.94 -21.69
C THR A 113 2.35 7.47 -21.13
N LYS A 114 2.29 6.17 -20.81
CA LYS A 114 1.09 5.52 -20.25
C LYS A 114 1.23 5.21 -18.77
N THR A 115 2.46 5.04 -18.31
CA THR A 115 2.77 4.60 -16.95
C THR A 115 4.05 5.25 -16.48
N ILE A 116 4.08 5.63 -15.21
CA ILE A 116 5.25 6.18 -14.53
C ILE A 116 5.39 5.55 -13.15
N ASP A 117 6.61 5.50 -12.64
CA ASP A 117 6.87 5.24 -11.21
C ASP A 117 7.28 6.56 -10.54
N PHE A 118 6.79 6.79 -9.34
CA PHE A 118 7.25 7.87 -8.47
C PHE A 118 8.24 7.31 -7.47
N ILE A 119 9.48 7.81 -7.48
CA ILE A 119 10.57 7.34 -6.62
C ILE A 119 11.14 8.56 -5.88
N GLU A 120 10.86 8.69 -4.60
CA GLU A 120 11.35 9.83 -3.79
C GLU A 120 12.86 9.71 -3.53
N GLY A 121 13.37 8.50 -3.33
CA GLY A 121 14.79 8.23 -3.12
C GLY A 121 15.07 6.74 -2.98
N ASN A 122 16.36 6.40 -2.80
CA ASN A 122 16.82 5.01 -2.64
C ASN A 122 16.96 4.58 -1.17
N ASP A 123 16.87 5.51 -0.23
CA ASP A 123 17.03 5.22 1.19
C ASP A 123 15.84 4.42 1.74
N LYS A 124 16.08 3.74 2.86
CA LYS A 124 15.03 3.06 3.62
C LYS A 124 14.00 4.09 4.09
N GLY A 125 12.72 3.80 3.84
CA GLY A 125 11.61 4.72 4.16
C GLY A 125 11.30 5.75 3.08
N ALA A 126 12.08 5.83 2.00
CA ALA A 126 11.75 6.68 0.86
C ALA A 126 10.43 6.27 0.22
N PHE A 127 9.61 7.26 -0.12
CA PHE A 127 8.29 7.06 -0.68
C PHE A 127 8.38 6.56 -2.13
N LYS A 128 7.74 5.42 -2.42
CA LYS A 128 7.72 4.83 -3.76
C LYS A 128 6.32 4.36 -4.12
N ILE A 129 5.87 4.75 -5.31
CA ILE A 129 4.58 4.36 -5.89
C ILE A 129 4.83 3.95 -7.33
N TRP A 130 4.63 2.68 -7.64
CA TRP A 130 4.91 2.11 -8.95
C TRP A 130 3.65 1.96 -9.78
N GLY A 131 3.82 2.06 -11.10
CA GLY A 131 2.79 1.73 -12.07
C GLY A 131 1.66 2.76 -12.12
N ILE A 132 1.93 4.03 -11.82
CA ILE A 132 0.93 5.12 -11.88
C ILE A 132 0.43 5.25 -13.32
N ARG A 133 -0.87 5.04 -13.53
CA ARG A 133 -1.52 4.95 -14.83
C ARG A 133 -1.90 6.35 -15.31
N LEU A 134 -1.22 6.79 -16.36
CA LEU A 134 -1.56 8.04 -17.05
C LEU A 134 -2.65 7.82 -18.11
N ASP A 135 -2.86 6.59 -18.55
CA ASP A 135 -3.89 6.24 -19.54
C ASP A 135 -5.31 6.07 -18.95
N GLY A 136 -5.49 6.37 -17.66
CA GLY A 136 -6.78 6.31 -16.97
C GLY A 136 -7.32 4.89 -16.74
N LYS A 137 -6.54 3.86 -17.08
CA LYS A 137 -6.93 2.46 -16.86
C LYS A 137 -6.60 2.02 -15.45
N THR A 138 -7.40 1.10 -14.91
CA THR A 138 -7.07 0.40 -13.67
C THR A 138 -6.11 -0.75 -13.97
N PRO A 139 -5.11 -1.03 -13.11
CA PRO A 139 -4.31 -2.25 -13.21
C PRO A 139 -5.17 -3.50 -13.13
N THR A 140 -4.69 -4.58 -13.73
CA THR A 140 -5.31 -5.91 -13.64
C THR A 140 -4.33 -6.86 -13.00
N VAL A 141 -4.83 -7.70 -12.09
CA VAL A 141 -4.05 -8.77 -11.47
C VAL A 141 -4.80 -10.06 -11.72
N ASP A 142 -4.11 -11.06 -12.26
CA ASP A 142 -4.61 -12.42 -12.28
C ASP A 142 -4.30 -13.05 -10.92
N PHE A 143 -5.32 -13.14 -10.06
CA PHE A 143 -5.19 -13.65 -8.70
C PHE A 143 -6.33 -14.61 -8.37
N PRO A 144 -6.06 -15.74 -7.69
CA PRO A 144 -7.09 -16.72 -7.36
C PRO A 144 -8.25 -16.12 -6.56
N ASN A 145 -9.47 -16.47 -6.98
CA ASN A 145 -10.66 -16.10 -6.23
C ASN A 145 -10.95 -17.15 -5.14
N VAL A 146 -10.64 -16.79 -3.91
CA VAL A 146 -10.96 -17.50 -2.69
C VAL A 146 -12.43 -17.24 -2.35
N LYS A 147 -13.26 -18.28 -2.45
CA LYS A 147 -14.64 -18.22 -1.96
C LYS A 147 -14.65 -18.56 -0.48
N LYS A 148 -15.51 -17.89 0.28
CA LYS A 148 -15.81 -18.30 1.64
C LYS A 148 -16.29 -19.77 1.64
N PRO A 149 -15.75 -20.64 2.51
CA PRO A 149 -16.22 -22.02 2.61
C PRO A 149 -17.74 -22.07 2.87
N GLU A 150 -18.46 -22.95 2.15
CA GLU A 150 -19.91 -23.12 2.35
C GLU A 150 -20.24 -23.71 3.74
N LYS A 151 -19.28 -24.42 4.34
CA LYS A 151 -19.37 -24.99 5.68
C LYS A 151 -18.18 -24.52 6.50
N ALA A 152 -18.42 -24.27 7.78
CA ALA A 152 -17.34 -23.96 8.71
C ALA A 152 -16.28 -25.09 8.65
N PRO A 153 -14.98 -24.75 8.56
CA PRO A 153 -13.93 -25.75 8.55
C PRO A 153 -13.99 -26.55 9.86
N VAL A 154 -13.87 -27.88 9.75
CA VAL A 154 -13.76 -28.73 10.94
C VAL A 154 -12.39 -28.50 11.54
N LEU A 155 -12.34 -27.89 12.72
CA LEU A 155 -11.10 -27.68 13.44
C LEU A 155 -10.52 -29.03 13.88
N GLU A 156 -9.25 -29.25 13.59
CA GLU A 156 -8.54 -30.40 14.11
C GLU A 156 -8.39 -30.30 15.63
N LYS A 157 -8.31 -31.46 16.29
CA LYS A 157 -8.05 -31.50 17.72
C LYS A 157 -6.65 -30.91 17.97
N PRO A 158 -6.50 -29.89 18.83
CA PRO A 158 -5.18 -29.33 19.12
C PRO A 158 -4.30 -30.39 19.80
N GLU A 159 -3.09 -30.56 19.28
CA GLU A 159 -2.06 -31.44 19.85
C GLU A 159 -0.78 -30.64 20.11
N LEU A 160 -0.18 -30.86 21.28
CA LEU A 160 1.15 -30.36 21.59
C LEU A 160 2.19 -31.30 20.97
N LYS A 161 2.58 -31.01 19.73
CA LYS A 161 3.57 -31.78 18.99
C LYS A 161 4.58 -30.81 18.38
N SER A 162 5.84 -30.99 18.75
CA SER A 162 6.91 -30.19 18.18
C SER A 162 7.22 -30.60 16.74
N GLY A 163 7.70 -29.64 15.96
CA GLY A 163 8.08 -29.85 14.56
C GLY A 163 8.48 -28.54 13.90
N ILE A 164 9.19 -28.64 12.78
CA ILE A 164 9.56 -27.48 11.96
C ILE A 164 8.42 -27.23 10.99
N ALA A 165 7.75 -26.08 11.11
CA ALA A 165 6.80 -25.61 10.13
C ALA A 165 7.54 -24.94 8.97
N THR A 166 7.09 -25.18 7.74
CA THR A 166 7.60 -24.48 6.55
C THR A 166 6.57 -23.47 6.07
N LEU A 167 6.97 -22.20 5.98
CA LEU A 167 6.20 -21.15 5.35
C LEU A 167 6.84 -20.79 4.01
N ASN A 168 6.12 -21.02 2.92
CA ASN A 168 6.46 -20.46 1.61
C ASN A 168 5.56 -19.25 1.35
N GLY A 169 6.08 -18.23 0.68
CA GLY A 169 5.19 -17.18 0.20
C GLY A 169 5.69 -16.43 -1.00
N LYS A 170 4.78 -15.66 -1.61
CA LYS A 170 5.06 -14.82 -2.76
C LYS A 170 4.26 -13.53 -2.73
N PHE A 171 4.97 -12.41 -2.77
CA PHE A 171 4.38 -11.09 -2.96
C PHE A 171 4.13 -10.84 -4.45
N ILE A 172 2.87 -10.89 -4.86
CA ILE A 172 2.47 -10.49 -6.20
C ILE A 172 2.58 -8.97 -6.30
N GLY A 173 3.31 -8.48 -7.31
CA GLY A 173 3.59 -7.07 -7.47
C GLY A 173 4.78 -6.55 -6.65
N TYR A 174 5.61 -7.42 -6.08
CA TYR A 174 6.90 -7.00 -5.49
C TYR A 174 7.77 -6.27 -6.52
N LYS A 175 8.40 -5.18 -6.11
CA LYS A 175 9.29 -4.37 -6.97
C LYS A 175 10.63 -4.14 -6.26
N PRO A 176 11.75 -4.08 -7.00
CA PRO A 176 13.03 -3.61 -6.45
C PRO A 176 12.87 -2.24 -5.78
N GLY A 177 13.45 -2.09 -4.59
CA GLY A 177 13.32 -0.89 -3.75
C GLY A 177 12.22 -0.97 -2.68
N MET A 178 11.50 -2.09 -2.61
CA MET A 178 10.74 -2.55 -1.45
C MET A 178 11.68 -3.18 -0.40
N ASP A 179 11.22 -3.35 0.83
CA ASP A 179 11.99 -4.00 1.89
C ASP A 179 12.22 -5.48 1.53
N GLU A 180 13.47 -5.92 1.63
CA GLU A 180 13.88 -7.32 1.39
C GLU A 180 13.82 -8.16 2.68
N GLU A 181 13.97 -7.51 3.83
CA GLU A 181 13.87 -8.13 5.16
C GLU A 181 12.59 -7.68 5.86
N LEU A 182 11.67 -8.61 6.09
CA LEU A 182 10.36 -8.33 6.68
C LEU A 182 10.19 -9.04 8.03
N PRO A 183 9.67 -8.36 9.07
CA PRO A 183 9.37 -9.00 10.34
C PRO A 183 8.16 -9.93 10.24
N ILE A 184 8.25 -11.07 10.91
CA ILE A 184 7.15 -11.99 11.12
C ILE A 184 7.16 -12.44 12.58
N TRP A 185 6.04 -12.28 13.27
CA TRP A 185 5.91 -12.59 14.69
C TRP A 185 5.12 -13.87 14.89
N VAL A 186 5.70 -14.81 15.64
CA VAL A 186 5.08 -16.10 15.95
C VAL A 186 4.63 -16.06 17.41
N PHE A 187 3.34 -16.15 17.64
CA PHE A 187 2.76 -16.07 18.98
C PHE A 187 2.78 -17.44 19.66
N ASN A 188 3.31 -17.47 20.87
CA ASN A 188 3.39 -18.66 21.70
C ASN A 188 2.36 -18.57 22.83
N ILE A 189 1.35 -19.44 22.78
CA ILE A 189 0.25 -19.44 23.75
C ILE A 189 0.68 -19.94 25.13
N LEU A 190 1.77 -20.71 25.22
CA LEU A 190 2.26 -21.27 26.48
C LEU A 190 3.03 -20.22 27.30
N THR A 191 3.70 -19.29 26.63
CA THR A 191 4.47 -18.22 27.29
C THR A 191 3.76 -16.87 27.28
N ALA A 192 2.65 -16.75 26.55
CA ALA A 192 2.00 -15.47 26.20
C ALA A 192 2.96 -14.47 25.50
N GLY A 193 4.06 -14.97 24.93
CA GLY A 193 5.07 -14.18 24.23
C GLY A 193 4.93 -14.26 22.71
N ALA A 194 5.77 -13.49 22.01
CA ALA A 194 5.91 -13.56 20.57
C ALA A 194 7.39 -13.57 20.18
N ASP A 195 7.76 -14.53 19.32
CA ASP A 195 9.09 -14.64 18.76
C ASP A 195 9.13 -13.91 17.42
N GLN A 196 10.00 -12.90 17.30
CA GLN A 196 10.24 -12.24 16.03
C GLN A 196 11.22 -13.05 15.19
N ASN A 197 10.82 -13.35 13.96
CA ASN A 197 11.66 -13.90 12.92
C ASN A 197 11.73 -12.90 11.75
N THR A 198 12.64 -13.17 10.80
CA THR A 198 12.83 -12.34 9.60
C THR A 198 12.59 -13.18 8.35
N ILE A 199 11.73 -12.67 7.47
CA ILE A 199 11.58 -13.16 6.10
C ILE A 199 12.58 -12.44 5.21
N ASN A 200 13.30 -13.20 4.39
CA ASN A 200 14.14 -12.68 3.31
C ASN A 200 13.41 -12.88 1.98
N VAL A 201 12.99 -11.78 1.36
CA VAL A 201 12.27 -11.76 0.09
C VAL A 201 13.27 -11.74 -1.06
N LYS A 202 13.11 -12.67 -2.01
CA LYS A 202 13.92 -12.72 -3.22
C LYS A 202 13.45 -11.67 -4.23
N PRO A 203 14.28 -11.33 -5.24
CA PRO A 203 13.90 -10.35 -6.27
C PRO A 203 12.60 -10.68 -7.04
N ASP A 204 12.19 -11.94 -7.10
CA ASP A 204 10.93 -12.36 -7.71
C ASP A 204 9.71 -12.28 -6.77
N GLY A 205 9.90 -11.71 -5.58
CA GLY A 205 8.89 -11.58 -4.53
C GLY A 205 8.67 -12.84 -3.69
N SER A 206 9.38 -13.95 -3.95
CA SER A 206 9.21 -15.19 -3.20
C SER A 206 10.05 -15.24 -1.92
N PHE A 207 9.59 -16.00 -0.93
CA PHE A 207 10.33 -16.28 0.29
C PHE A 207 10.05 -17.68 0.84
N LYS A 208 10.94 -18.15 1.70
CA LYS A 208 10.79 -19.37 2.49
C LYS A 208 11.30 -19.12 3.90
N LEU A 209 10.57 -19.61 4.89
CA LEU A 209 10.98 -19.57 6.30
C LEU A 209 10.65 -20.90 6.96
N GLU A 210 11.58 -21.41 7.77
CA GLU A 210 11.41 -22.63 8.57
C GLU A 210 11.40 -22.24 10.04
N ILE A 211 10.34 -22.62 10.76
CA ILE A 211 10.09 -22.15 12.12
C ILE A 211 9.88 -23.38 13.03
N PRO A 212 10.71 -23.58 14.07
CA PRO A 212 10.43 -24.60 15.07
C PRO A 212 9.23 -24.19 15.90
N LEU A 213 8.22 -25.07 15.96
CA LEU A 213 6.98 -24.85 16.71
C LEU A 213 6.73 -26.00 17.67
N LEU A 214 5.99 -25.73 18.74
CA LEU A 214 5.53 -26.72 19.71
C LEU A 214 4.06 -27.13 19.51
N HIS A 215 3.30 -26.28 18.81
CA HIS A 215 1.88 -26.42 18.55
C HIS A 215 1.52 -25.56 17.32
N ILE A 216 0.27 -25.64 16.85
CA ILE A 216 -0.26 -24.70 15.85
C ILE A 216 -0.14 -23.28 16.40
N SER A 217 0.53 -22.39 15.69
CA SER A 217 0.80 -21.04 16.18
C SER A 217 0.17 -19.99 15.28
N SER A 218 -0.35 -18.93 15.91
CA SER A 218 -0.75 -17.73 15.19
C SER A 218 0.49 -16.93 14.82
N VAL A 219 0.48 -16.39 13.62
CA VAL A 219 1.58 -15.66 13.01
C VAL A 219 1.05 -14.34 12.49
N VAL A 220 1.81 -13.28 12.71
CA VAL A 220 1.55 -11.97 12.12
C VAL A 220 2.71 -11.61 11.19
N LEU A 221 2.39 -11.49 9.90
CA LEU A 221 3.30 -10.98 8.89
C LEU A 221 3.08 -9.47 8.75
N SER A 222 4.15 -8.68 8.90
CA SER A 222 4.13 -7.24 8.61
C SER A 222 5.23 -6.88 7.64
N GLY A 223 4.93 -6.10 6.60
CA GLY A 223 5.96 -5.71 5.64
C GLY A 223 5.57 -4.63 4.65
N ASN A 224 6.58 -3.94 4.12
CA ASN A 224 6.46 -2.92 3.08
C ASN A 224 5.47 -1.79 3.40
N SER A 225 5.28 -1.49 4.69
CA SER A 225 4.31 -0.52 5.26
C SER A 225 2.83 -0.72 4.94
N VAL A 226 2.48 -1.66 4.05
CA VAL A 226 1.12 -1.90 3.57
C VAL A 226 0.61 -3.30 3.90
N VAL A 227 1.48 -4.28 4.08
CA VAL A 227 1.05 -5.64 4.42
C VAL A 227 1.03 -5.82 5.92
N HIS A 228 -0.14 -6.21 6.43
CA HIS A 228 -0.33 -6.69 7.78
C HIS A 228 -1.38 -7.80 7.74
N THR A 229 -1.01 -9.02 8.09
CA THR A 229 -1.94 -10.16 8.07
C THR A 229 -1.64 -11.16 9.16
N ARG A 230 -2.70 -11.78 9.68
CA ARG A 230 -2.64 -12.84 10.69
C ARG A 230 -3.10 -14.17 10.09
N PHE A 231 -2.35 -15.23 10.32
CA PHE A 231 -2.69 -16.59 9.88
C PHE A 231 -2.09 -17.63 10.83
N TYR A 232 -2.40 -18.91 10.61
CA TYR A 232 -1.90 -20.03 11.39
C TYR A 232 -0.94 -20.90 10.59
N ILE A 233 0.07 -21.44 11.27
CA ILE A 233 0.99 -22.45 10.73
C ILE A 233 1.08 -23.63 11.69
N LYS A 234 1.43 -24.81 11.14
CA LYS A 234 1.41 -26.08 11.88
C LYS A 234 2.79 -26.74 11.92
N PRO A 235 3.23 -27.27 13.09
CA PRO A 235 4.50 -27.99 13.21
C PRO A 235 4.58 -29.17 12.25
N GLY A 236 5.71 -29.29 11.53
CA GLY A 236 5.98 -30.41 10.62
C GLY A 236 5.27 -30.35 9.27
N GLU A 237 4.53 -29.28 9.00
CA GLU A 237 3.71 -29.12 7.80
C GLU A 237 4.11 -27.88 7.00
N THR A 238 3.68 -27.82 5.74
CA THR A 238 3.91 -26.66 4.86
C THR A 238 2.65 -25.83 4.71
N THR A 239 2.77 -24.53 4.96
CA THR A 239 1.78 -23.51 4.62
C THR A 239 2.36 -22.63 3.51
N SER A 240 1.60 -22.37 2.46
CA SER A 240 2.03 -21.47 1.37
C SER A 240 1.05 -20.31 1.24
N VAL A 241 1.55 -19.10 0.98
CA VAL A 241 0.71 -17.89 0.81
C VAL A 241 1.13 -17.04 -0.39
N GLU A 242 0.19 -16.72 -1.27
CA GLU A 242 0.32 -15.64 -2.24
C GLU A 242 -0.32 -14.37 -1.69
N ILE A 243 0.35 -13.23 -1.86
CA ILE A 243 -0.03 -11.94 -1.27
C ILE A 243 -0.26 -10.93 -2.41
N ASN A 244 -1.50 -10.53 -2.63
CA ASN A 244 -1.91 -9.60 -3.68
C ASN A 244 -1.63 -8.15 -3.25
N MET A 245 -0.38 -7.70 -3.42
CA MET A 245 0.00 -6.32 -3.06
C MET A 245 -0.84 -5.27 -3.77
N PRO A 246 -1.17 -5.39 -5.08
CA PRO A 246 -2.02 -4.40 -5.73
C PRO A 246 -3.38 -4.23 -5.06
N GLU A 247 -4.06 -5.32 -4.68
CA GLU A 247 -5.34 -5.21 -3.98
C GLU A 247 -5.17 -4.60 -2.58
N ILE A 248 -4.13 -5.01 -1.84
CA ILE A 248 -3.85 -4.46 -0.50
C ILE A 248 -3.62 -2.95 -0.59
N CYS A 249 -2.79 -2.51 -1.53
CA CYS A 249 -2.48 -1.10 -1.73
C CYS A 249 -3.71 -0.30 -2.20
N ARG A 250 -4.50 -0.86 -3.13
CA ARG A 250 -5.75 -0.24 -3.61
C ARG A 250 -6.76 -0.09 -2.46
N ALA A 251 -6.99 -1.15 -1.68
CA ALA A 251 -7.95 -1.16 -0.59
C ALA A 251 -7.58 -0.19 0.55
N GLN A 252 -6.28 0.07 0.76
CA GLN A 252 -5.80 1.05 1.74
C GLN A 252 -5.77 2.50 1.23
N SER A 253 -5.93 2.71 -0.08
CA SER A 253 -5.95 4.06 -0.64
C SER A 253 -7.27 4.77 -0.37
N LYS A 254 -7.20 6.04 0.03
CA LYS A 254 -8.40 6.87 0.23
C LYS A 254 -9.11 7.15 -1.10
N ILE A 255 -8.35 7.31 -2.18
CA ILE A 255 -8.90 7.48 -3.54
C ILE A 255 -9.28 6.13 -4.17
N GLN A 256 -8.37 5.14 -4.19
CA GLN A 256 -8.54 3.94 -5.00
C GLN A 256 -9.40 2.84 -4.34
N SER A 257 -9.66 2.91 -3.03
CA SER A 257 -10.51 1.95 -2.31
C SER A 257 -11.95 1.91 -2.85
N SER A 258 -12.43 3.02 -3.40
CA SER A 258 -13.76 3.15 -4.03
C SER A 258 -13.86 2.50 -5.41
N LYS A 259 -12.73 2.17 -6.06
CA LYS A 259 -12.70 1.52 -7.37
C LYS A 259 -12.94 0.01 -7.23
N PRO A 260 -13.27 -0.72 -8.31
CA PRO A 260 -13.46 -2.17 -8.26
C PRO A 260 -12.27 -2.91 -7.65
N SER A 261 -12.55 -3.95 -6.88
CA SER A 261 -11.53 -4.83 -6.28
C SER A 261 -10.74 -5.60 -7.35
N LEU A 262 -9.46 -5.82 -7.06
CA LEU A 262 -8.52 -6.63 -7.85
C LEU A 262 -8.49 -8.10 -7.40
N GLY A 263 -9.49 -8.54 -6.65
CA GLY A 263 -9.62 -9.91 -6.13
C GLY A 263 -9.34 -10.01 -4.63
N ASN A 264 -9.01 -11.21 -4.16
CA ASN A 264 -8.66 -11.42 -2.75
C ASN A 264 -7.27 -10.86 -2.43
N LYS A 265 -7.04 -10.53 -1.15
CA LYS A 265 -5.76 -10.03 -0.66
C LYS A 265 -4.74 -11.15 -0.47
N PHE A 266 -5.21 -12.33 -0.07
CA PHE A 266 -4.37 -13.48 0.25
C PHE A 266 -4.93 -14.76 -0.36
N TYR A 267 -4.05 -15.67 -0.74
CA TYR A 267 -4.40 -17.02 -1.15
C TYR A 267 -3.48 -18.04 -0.48
N PHE A 268 -4.04 -18.83 0.43
CA PHE A 268 -3.34 -19.87 1.17
C PHE A 268 -3.56 -21.25 0.56
N THR A 269 -2.51 -22.07 0.56
CA THR A 269 -2.55 -23.50 0.21
C THR A 269 -1.70 -24.30 1.21
N GLY A 270 -1.89 -25.63 1.21
CA GLY A 270 -1.25 -26.52 2.18
C GLY A 270 -1.98 -26.57 3.51
N ALA A 271 -1.24 -26.75 4.60
CA ALA A 271 -1.82 -26.87 5.93
C ALA A 271 -2.60 -25.62 6.33
N LEU A 272 -3.77 -25.82 6.95
CA LEU A 272 -4.65 -24.75 7.46
C LEU A 272 -5.12 -23.75 6.38
N ALA A 273 -5.08 -24.13 5.09
CA ALA A 273 -5.43 -23.24 3.99
C ALA A 273 -6.84 -22.66 4.12
N ASP A 274 -7.86 -23.48 4.41
CA ASP A 274 -9.26 -23.03 4.48
C ASP A 274 -9.47 -21.97 5.56
N ILE A 275 -8.97 -22.20 6.79
CA ILE A 275 -9.09 -21.24 7.90
C ILE A 275 -8.28 -19.97 7.64
N ASN A 276 -7.08 -20.09 7.06
CA ASN A 276 -6.24 -18.93 6.76
C ASN A 276 -6.83 -18.07 5.63
N ASN A 277 -7.40 -18.72 4.62
CA ASN A 277 -8.12 -18.06 3.53
C ASN A 277 -9.34 -17.28 4.02
N ASP A 278 -10.09 -17.83 4.98
CA ASP A 278 -11.23 -17.13 5.58
C ASP A 278 -10.75 -15.98 6.49
N LEU A 279 -9.84 -16.26 7.44
CA LEU A 279 -9.35 -15.27 8.41
C LEU A 279 -8.69 -14.06 7.75
N ALA A 280 -7.82 -14.27 6.76
CA ALA A 280 -7.02 -13.21 6.18
C ALA A 280 -7.80 -12.33 5.18
N ASN A 281 -8.83 -12.89 4.52
CA ASN A 281 -9.64 -12.15 3.54
C ASN A 281 -10.95 -11.62 4.13
N ASN A 282 -11.46 -12.24 5.19
CA ASN A 282 -12.65 -11.83 5.92
C ASN A 282 -12.31 -11.65 7.41
N PRO A 283 -11.41 -10.70 7.75
CA PRO A 283 -11.05 -10.49 9.14
C PRO A 283 -12.32 -10.17 9.93
N VAL A 284 -12.51 -10.89 11.04
CA VAL A 284 -13.59 -10.58 11.99
C VAL A 284 -13.36 -9.14 12.43
N GLU A 285 -14.37 -8.28 12.29
CA GLU A 285 -14.36 -6.98 12.95
C GLU A 285 -14.34 -7.25 14.46
N GLU A 286 -13.14 -7.31 15.05
CA GLU A 286 -13.02 -7.29 16.48
C GLU A 286 -13.63 -5.97 16.97
N PRO A 287 -14.59 -6.00 17.90
CA PRO A 287 -15.03 -4.77 18.53
C PRO A 287 -13.78 -4.12 19.13
N SER A 288 -13.46 -2.92 18.67
CA SER A 288 -12.40 -2.11 19.25
C SER A 288 -12.86 -1.69 20.64
N PHE A 289 -12.50 -2.47 21.65
CA PHE A 289 -12.60 -2.11 23.07
C PHE A 289 -11.42 -1.24 23.52
N SER A 290 -10.56 -0.83 22.58
CA SER A 290 -9.47 0.09 22.83
C SER A 290 -10.05 1.47 23.12
N VAL A 291 -10.02 1.80 24.40
CA VAL A 291 -10.43 3.10 24.93
C VAL A 291 -9.50 4.17 24.39
N ARG A 292 -10.07 5.17 23.73
CA ARG A 292 -9.37 6.13 22.85
C ARG A 292 -8.83 7.32 23.62
N SER A 293 -9.21 7.45 24.89
CA SER A 293 -8.68 8.42 25.84
C SER A 293 -8.71 7.85 27.26
N GLN A 294 -7.96 8.49 28.15
CA GLN A 294 -8.01 8.17 29.58
C GLN A 294 -9.42 8.38 30.16
N GLU A 295 -10.15 9.39 29.70
CA GLU A 295 -11.52 9.66 30.15
C GLU A 295 -12.49 8.56 29.75
N GLU A 296 -12.37 8.05 28.51
CA GLU A 296 -13.19 6.94 28.04
C GLU A 296 -12.85 5.65 28.81
N TYR A 297 -11.55 5.43 29.13
CA TYR A 297 -11.10 4.33 30.01
C TYR A 297 -11.71 4.42 31.40
N ASP A 298 -11.62 5.59 32.04
CA ASP A 298 -12.13 5.80 33.38
C ASP A 298 -13.66 5.67 33.43
N GLN A 299 -14.35 6.10 32.37
CA GLN A 299 -15.80 5.93 32.23
C GLN A 299 -16.18 4.46 32.05
N MET A 300 -15.51 3.74 31.15
CA MET A 300 -15.71 2.30 30.95
C MET A 300 -15.49 1.53 32.26
N MET A 301 -14.41 1.83 32.98
CA MET A 301 -14.11 1.19 34.27
C MET A 301 -15.18 1.51 35.34
N LYS A 302 -15.71 2.74 35.36
CA LYS A 302 -16.84 3.10 36.24
C LYS A 302 -18.08 2.28 35.91
N ASP A 303 -18.43 2.20 34.63
CA ASP A 303 -19.64 1.51 34.17
C ASP A 303 -19.61 0.02 34.54
N ILE A 304 -18.44 -0.63 34.40
CA ILE A 304 -18.28 -2.05 34.76
C ILE A 304 -18.00 -2.31 36.24
N SER A 305 -17.52 -1.31 37.00
CA SER A 305 -17.13 -1.49 38.41
C SER A 305 -18.28 -1.89 39.34
N THR A 306 -19.53 -1.68 38.89
CA THR A 306 -20.73 -2.00 39.67
C THR A 306 -21.51 -3.20 39.12
N MET A 307 -21.03 -3.80 38.03
CA MET A 307 -21.67 -4.94 37.39
C MET A 307 -21.37 -6.23 38.16
N THR A 308 -22.38 -7.07 38.35
CA THR A 308 -22.20 -8.44 38.83
C THR A 308 -21.63 -9.32 37.71
N VAL A 309 -21.10 -10.50 38.06
CA VAL A 309 -20.59 -11.46 37.07
C VAL A 309 -21.65 -11.87 36.04
N ASP A 310 -22.93 -11.90 36.43
CA ASP A 310 -24.05 -12.22 35.53
C ASP A 310 -24.46 -11.03 34.63
N GLN A 311 -23.98 -9.83 34.94
CA GLN A 311 -24.23 -8.62 34.14
C GLN A 311 -23.14 -8.35 33.10
N TYR A 312 -21.97 -9.00 33.25
CA TYR A 312 -20.83 -8.91 32.33
C TYR A 312 -21.05 -9.77 31.07
#